data_AF-A0A1E4QYV8-F1
#
_entry.id   AF-A0A1E4QYV8-F1
#
_cell.length_a   1.000
_cell.length_b   1.000
_cell.length_c   1.000
_cell.angle_alpha   90.00
_cell.angle_beta   90.00
_cell.angle_gamma   90.00
#
_symmetry.space_group_name_H-M   'P 1'
#
loop_
_entity.id
_entity.type
_entity.pdbx_description
1 polymer ?
#
loop_
_entity_poly.entity_id
_entity_poly.type
_entity_poly.pdbx_seq_one_letter_code
_entity_poly.pdbx_strand_id
1 'polypeptide(L)'
;MAKIKAIKSYKLVSGETRYKFKIYLGTASTGKRIETTRRGFKTITAATNEYLRLKIKFKEGYRPEKKTFSDIYNEWLSIYRKSVKPSTYHKTMQLFLDHILPCLGHIKIQSITYKHCENAAYIWYDQLKKHKTVEHYAAKVFDYAMKLDIIERNPMKAVTTPIKKQKESTKDYYSREELIEFLEATKNEDIKKYAYLRLLCYTGIRRGEGFALQWSDINFDKKEITIQSCYL
;
A
#
# COMPACT_ATOMS: atom_id res chain seq x y z
N MET A 1 -29.87 28.26 -11.36
CA MET A 1 -29.72 26.80 -11.18
C MET A 1 -30.72 26.32 -10.15
N ALA A 2 -31.56 25.32 -10.46
CA ALA A 2 -32.54 24.78 -9.53
C ALA A 2 -31.83 24.08 -8.34
N LYS A 3 -32.12 24.51 -7.11
CA LYS A 3 -31.57 23.88 -5.89
C LYS A 3 -32.20 22.50 -5.71
N ILE A 4 -31.41 21.43 -5.79
CA ILE A 4 -31.88 20.08 -5.49
C ILE A 4 -32.15 19.99 -3.98
N LYS A 5 -33.42 19.85 -3.58
CA LYS A 5 -33.89 19.82 -2.18
C LYS A 5 -33.22 18.73 -1.32
N ALA A 6 -32.68 17.69 -1.94
CA ALA A 6 -31.95 16.62 -1.26
C ALA A 6 -30.54 17.01 -0.80
N ILE A 7 -29.96 18.10 -1.32
CA ILE A 7 -28.63 18.59 -0.95
C ILE A 7 -28.73 19.49 0.28
N LYS A 8 -27.99 19.15 1.33
CA LYS A 8 -27.93 19.88 2.61
C LYS A 8 -26.48 20.30 2.88
N SER A 9 -26.29 21.47 3.49
CA SER A 9 -24.99 21.89 4.00
C SER A 9 -24.74 21.34 5.42
N TYR A 10 -23.48 21.22 5.82
CA TYR A 10 -23.02 20.92 7.18
C TYR A 10 -21.64 21.55 7.40
N LYS A 11 -21.27 21.80 8.66
CA LYS A 11 -19.96 22.37 9.02
C LYS A 11 -19.01 21.27 9.52
N LEU A 12 -17.73 21.37 9.16
CA LEU A 12 -16.65 20.58 9.74
C LEU A 12 -16.20 21.19 11.08
N VAL A 13 -15.42 20.43 11.86
CA VAL A 13 -14.78 20.91 13.10
C VAL A 13 -13.89 22.14 12.82
N SER A 14 -13.32 22.23 11.62
CA SER A 14 -12.55 23.38 11.12
C SER A 14 -13.40 24.62 10.78
N GLY A 15 -14.73 24.56 10.90
CA GLY A 15 -15.65 25.64 10.50
C GLY A 15 -15.99 25.67 9.02
N GLU A 16 -15.28 24.91 8.17
CA GLU A 16 -15.52 24.85 6.73
C GLU A 16 -16.91 24.25 6.42
N THR A 17 -17.67 24.92 5.54
CA THR A 17 -18.99 24.43 5.10
C THR A 17 -18.82 23.43 3.95
N ARG A 18 -19.42 22.25 4.10
CA ARG A 18 -19.47 21.19 3.09
C ARG A 18 -20.92 20.81 2.78
N TYR A 19 -21.14 20.20 1.63
CA TYR A 19 -22.46 19.76 1.19
C TYR A 19 -22.57 18.23 1.18
N LYS A 20 -23.77 17.72 1.44
CA LYS A 20 -24.13 16.30 1.45
C LYS A 20 -25.50 16.06 0.85
N PHE A 21 -25.72 14.88 0.31
CA PHE A 21 -27.04 14.42 -0.09
C PHE A 21 -27.22 12.93 0.19
N LYS A 22 -28.48 12.55 0.43
CA LYS A 22 -28.92 11.17 0.39
C LYS A 22 -29.81 11.02 -0.84
N ILE A 23 -29.49 10.09 -1.74
CA ILE A 23 -30.24 9.86 -2.97
C ILE A 23 -30.87 8.47 -2.93
N TYR A 24 -32.18 8.42 -3.15
CA TYR A 24 -32.89 7.20 -3.49
C TYR A 24 -32.72 6.93 -4.97
N LEU A 25 -32.18 5.76 -5.29
CA LEU A 25 -31.87 5.37 -6.66
C LEU A 25 -32.92 4.40 -7.23
N GLY A 26 -33.58 3.61 -6.39
CA GLY A 26 -34.65 2.69 -6.81
C GLY A 26 -34.84 1.54 -5.83
N THR A 27 -35.56 0.51 -6.25
CA THR A 27 -35.78 -0.72 -5.47
C THR A 27 -35.05 -1.88 -6.16
N ALA A 28 -34.34 -2.71 -5.40
CA ALA A 28 -33.77 -3.95 -5.92
C ALA A 28 -34.90 -4.95 -6.26
N SER A 29 -34.60 -5.96 -7.08
CA SER A 29 -35.49 -7.10 -7.34
C SER A 29 -35.93 -7.84 -6.06
N THR A 30 -35.15 -7.70 -4.98
CA THR A 30 -35.42 -8.23 -3.64
C THR A 30 -36.35 -7.37 -2.79
N GLY A 31 -36.92 -6.30 -3.34
CA GLY A 31 -37.79 -5.35 -2.62
C GLY A 31 -37.06 -4.37 -1.70
N LYS A 32 -35.74 -4.49 -1.54
CA LYS A 32 -34.94 -3.56 -0.70
C LYS A 32 -34.69 -2.24 -1.41
N ARG A 33 -34.88 -1.12 -0.70
CA ARG A 33 -34.57 0.23 -1.17
C ARG A 33 -33.07 0.38 -1.42
N ILE A 34 -32.70 0.88 -2.60
CA ILE A 34 -31.33 1.21 -2.96
C ILE A 34 -31.13 2.71 -2.77
N GLU A 35 -30.41 3.03 -1.71
CA GLU A 35 -30.08 4.40 -1.33
C GLU A 35 -28.57 4.53 -1.19
N THR A 36 -28.03 5.66 -1.62
CA THR A 36 -26.64 5.99 -1.34
C THR A 36 -26.54 7.40 -0.81
N THR A 37 -25.46 7.64 -0.06
CA THR A 37 -25.16 8.94 0.53
C THR A 37 -23.82 9.39 -0.03
N ARG A 38 -23.72 10.66 -0.38
CA ARG A 38 -22.46 11.33 -0.71
C ARG A 38 -22.37 12.62 0.07
N ARG A 39 -21.18 12.96 0.54
CA ARG A 39 -20.91 14.18 1.30
C ARG A 39 -19.47 14.65 1.08
N GLY A 40 -19.13 15.82 1.61
CA GLY A 40 -17.79 16.39 1.54
C GLY A 40 -17.57 17.37 0.39
N PHE A 41 -18.60 17.68 -0.40
CA PHE A 41 -18.45 18.61 -1.51
C PHE A 41 -18.20 20.04 -1.01
N LYS A 42 -17.22 20.74 -1.59
CA LYS A 42 -16.90 22.14 -1.26
C LYS A 42 -17.97 23.12 -1.73
N THR A 43 -18.64 22.81 -2.85
CA THR A 43 -19.64 23.68 -3.46
C THR A 43 -20.95 22.94 -3.67
N ILE A 44 -22.06 23.69 -3.65
CA ILE A 44 -23.38 23.15 -3.99
C ILE A 44 -23.41 22.61 -5.42
N THR A 45 -22.67 23.23 -6.33
CA THR A 45 -22.55 22.81 -7.74
C THR A 45 -21.87 21.45 -7.86
N ALA A 46 -20.77 21.21 -7.12
CA ALA A 46 -20.11 19.90 -7.11
C ALA A 46 -21.03 18.79 -6.57
N ALA A 47 -21.77 19.08 -5.50
CA ALA A 47 -22.78 18.15 -4.98
C ALA A 47 -23.93 17.89 -5.99
N THR A 48 -24.33 18.93 -6.72
CA THR A 48 -25.39 18.86 -7.74
C THR A 48 -24.96 17.99 -8.92
N ASN A 49 -23.75 18.20 -9.44
CA ASN A 49 -23.22 17.42 -10.56
C ASN A 49 -23.10 15.93 -10.20
N GLU A 50 -22.59 15.61 -9.01
CA GLU A 50 -22.47 14.21 -8.58
C GLU A 50 -23.84 13.57 -8.29
N TYR A 51 -24.80 14.33 -7.76
CA TYR A 51 -26.18 13.85 -7.60
C TYR A 51 -26.80 13.45 -8.95
N LEU A 52 -26.67 14.31 -9.97
CA LEU A 52 -27.18 14.04 -11.31
C LEU A 52 -26.46 12.86 -11.96
N ARG A 53 -25.13 12.81 -11.83
CA ARG A 53 -24.29 11.71 -12.33
C ARG A 53 -24.71 10.36 -11.76
N LEU A 54 -24.94 10.26 -10.45
CA LEU A 54 -25.40 9.02 -9.82
C LEU A 54 -26.78 8.60 -10.31
N LYS A 55 -27.67 9.56 -10.56
CA LYS A 55 -29.02 9.30 -11.09
C LYS A 55 -28.97 8.75 -12.52
N ILE A 56 -28.08 9.29 -13.36
CA ILE A 56 -27.84 8.81 -14.73
C ILE A 56 -27.21 7.42 -14.71
N LYS A 57 -26.10 7.23 -13.99
CA LYS A 57 -25.43 5.94 -13.86
C LYS A 57 -26.39 4.84 -13.42
N PHE A 58 -27.26 5.12 -12.44
CA PHE A 58 -28.21 4.13 -11.96
C PHE A 58 -29.27 3.74 -13.00
N LYS A 59 -29.73 4.70 -13.82
CA LYS A 59 -30.60 4.43 -14.98
C LYS A 59 -29.89 3.55 -16.01
N GLU A 60 -28.59 3.72 -16.18
CA GLU A 60 -27.72 2.91 -17.05
C GLU A 60 -27.36 1.53 -16.43
N GLY A 61 -27.95 1.17 -15.29
CA GLY A 61 -27.78 -0.15 -14.67
C GLY A 61 -26.75 -0.20 -13.54
N TYR A 62 -26.08 0.91 -13.19
CA TYR A 62 -25.21 0.96 -12.01
C TYR A 62 -26.01 0.62 -10.76
N ARG A 63 -25.47 -0.28 -9.93
CA ARG A 63 -25.98 -0.57 -8.59
C ARG A 63 -24.84 -0.30 -7.61
N PRO A 64 -25.04 0.50 -6.55
CA PRO A 64 -24.03 0.71 -5.54
C PRO A 64 -23.83 -0.60 -4.76
N GLU A 65 -22.91 -1.44 -5.22
CA GLU A 65 -22.50 -2.65 -4.53
C GLU A 65 -21.77 -2.28 -3.23
N LYS A 66 -22.18 -2.93 -2.14
CA LYS A 66 -21.48 -2.82 -0.86
C LYS A 66 -20.24 -3.72 -0.91
N LYS A 67 -19.19 -3.22 -1.57
CA LYS A 67 -17.90 -3.91 -1.69
C LYS A 67 -17.24 -4.12 -0.33
N THR A 68 -16.72 -5.32 -0.13
CA THR A 68 -15.86 -5.68 0.99
C THR A 68 -14.46 -5.08 0.81
N PHE A 69 -13.65 -5.10 1.87
CA PHE A 69 -12.25 -4.75 1.76
C PHE A 69 -11.53 -5.67 0.76
N SER A 70 -11.88 -6.97 0.74
CA SER A 70 -11.32 -7.94 -0.20
C SER A 70 -11.60 -7.57 -1.67
N ASP A 71 -12.82 -7.12 -1.97
CA ASP A 71 -13.18 -6.70 -3.33
C ASP A 71 -12.33 -5.52 -3.81
N ILE A 72 -12.19 -4.50 -2.94
CA ILE A 72 -11.36 -3.32 -3.24
C ILE A 72 -9.88 -3.69 -3.32
N TYR A 73 -9.42 -4.61 -2.47
CA TYR A 73 -8.07 -5.14 -2.53
C TYR A 73 -7.80 -5.82 -3.89
N ASN A 74 -8.70 -6.65 -4.39
CA ASN A 74 -8.52 -7.33 -5.68
C ASN A 74 -8.42 -6.34 -6.85
N GLU A 75 -9.28 -5.32 -6.85
CA GLU A 75 -9.21 -4.22 -7.82
C GLU A 75 -7.86 -3.48 -7.73
N TRP A 76 -7.46 -3.09 -6.52
CA TRP A 76 -6.19 -2.43 -6.28
C TRP A 76 -4.99 -3.29 -6.69
N LEU A 77 -5.00 -4.58 -6.37
CA LEU A 77 -3.93 -5.54 -6.65
C LEU A 77 -3.71 -5.69 -8.16
N SER A 78 -4.78 -5.71 -8.95
CA SER A 78 -4.72 -5.81 -10.41
C SER A 78 -3.95 -4.63 -11.05
N ILE A 79 -4.09 -3.43 -10.48
CA ILE A 79 -3.40 -2.23 -10.91
C ILE A 79 -1.97 -2.24 -10.36
N TYR A 80 -1.81 -2.58 -9.08
CA TYR A 80 -0.52 -2.64 -8.41
C TYR A 80 0.46 -3.60 -9.10
N ARG A 81 -0.04 -4.74 -9.61
CA ARG A 81 0.77 -5.70 -10.39
C ARG A 81 1.49 -5.05 -11.58
N LYS A 82 0.87 -4.06 -12.23
CA LYS A 82 1.44 -3.37 -13.39
C LYS A 82 2.49 -2.33 -13.01
N SER A 83 2.55 -1.90 -11.75
CA SER A 83 3.41 -0.82 -11.29
C SER A 83 4.65 -1.27 -10.53
N VAL A 84 4.80 -2.57 -10.26
CA VAL A 84 5.93 -3.08 -9.46
C VAL A 84 6.57 -4.32 -10.07
N LYS A 85 7.80 -4.58 -9.67
CA LYS A 85 8.54 -5.80 -10.05
C LYS A 85 7.83 -7.06 -9.51
N PRO A 86 7.96 -8.22 -10.18
CA PRO A 86 7.31 -9.47 -9.75
C PRO A 86 7.63 -9.85 -8.30
N SER A 87 8.88 -9.71 -7.86
CA SER A 87 9.28 -10.03 -6.49
C SER A 87 8.60 -9.14 -5.44
N THR A 88 8.40 -7.85 -5.74
CA THR A 88 7.63 -6.94 -4.89
C THR A 88 6.15 -7.32 -4.88
N TYR A 89 5.58 -7.64 -6.05
CA TYR A 89 4.19 -8.07 -6.17
C TYR A 89 3.91 -9.29 -5.29
N HIS A 90 4.72 -10.35 -5.41
CA HIS A 90 4.52 -11.58 -4.65
C HIS A 90 4.63 -11.35 -3.14
N LYS A 91 5.65 -10.61 -2.68
CA LYS A 91 5.81 -10.27 -1.26
C LYS A 91 4.62 -9.49 -0.72
N THR A 92 4.14 -8.51 -1.48
CA THR A 92 2.97 -7.72 -1.08
C THR A 92 1.70 -8.57 -1.06
N MET A 93 1.47 -9.40 -2.09
CA MET A 93 0.31 -10.30 -2.15
C MET A 93 0.26 -11.26 -0.94
N GLN A 94 1.39 -11.89 -0.61
CA GLN A 94 1.51 -12.75 0.58
C GLN A 94 1.22 -11.98 1.86
N LEU A 95 1.81 -10.79 2.03
CA LEU A 95 1.54 -9.92 3.19
C LEU A 95 0.05 -9.60 3.35
N PHE A 96 -0.70 -9.45 2.26
CA PHE A 96 -2.15 -9.26 2.33
C PHE A 96 -2.90 -10.53 2.75
N LEU A 97 -2.58 -11.67 2.13
CA LEU A 97 -3.21 -12.97 2.41
C LEU A 97 -2.99 -13.41 3.85
N ASP A 98 -1.76 -13.26 4.34
CA ASP A 98 -1.34 -13.79 5.63
C ASP A 98 -1.79 -12.89 6.80
N HIS A 99 -1.96 -11.58 6.57
CA HIS A 99 -2.14 -10.62 7.67
C HIS A 99 -3.32 -9.66 7.51
N ILE A 100 -3.53 -9.06 6.33
CA ILE A 100 -4.52 -7.98 6.18
C ILE A 100 -5.93 -8.53 5.94
N LEU A 101 -6.06 -9.47 5.00
CA LEU A 101 -7.34 -10.04 4.61
C LEU A 101 -8.02 -10.85 5.73
N PRO A 102 -7.29 -11.62 6.57
CA PRO A 102 -7.90 -12.28 7.72
C PRO A 102 -8.56 -11.28 8.69
N CYS A 103 -7.97 -10.11 8.90
CA CYS A 103 -8.50 -9.11 9.83
C CYS A 103 -9.63 -8.26 9.23
N LEU A 104 -9.49 -7.81 7.98
CA LEU A 104 -10.37 -6.77 7.40
C LEU A 104 -11.15 -7.24 6.16
N GLY A 105 -10.71 -8.32 5.50
CA GLY A 105 -11.14 -8.69 4.14
C GLY A 105 -12.64 -8.89 3.99
N HIS A 106 -13.29 -9.53 4.97
CA HIS A 106 -14.71 -9.84 4.97
C HIS A 106 -15.62 -8.65 5.31
N ILE A 107 -15.06 -7.55 5.83
CA ILE A 107 -15.82 -6.39 6.28
C ILE A 107 -16.10 -5.48 5.09
N LYS A 108 -17.33 -4.95 5.01
CA LYS A 108 -17.68 -3.90 4.04
C LYS A 108 -16.80 -2.68 4.25
N ILE A 109 -16.14 -2.20 3.20
CA ILE A 109 -15.12 -1.16 3.36
C ILE A 109 -15.68 0.14 3.96
N GLN A 110 -16.95 0.45 3.68
CA GLN A 110 -17.63 1.63 4.22
C GLN A 110 -18.02 1.49 5.70
N SER A 111 -18.09 0.27 6.23
CA SER A 111 -18.35 0.01 7.65
C SER A 111 -17.09 -0.13 8.48
N ILE A 112 -15.90 -0.16 7.86
CA ILE A 112 -14.65 -0.24 8.60
C ILE A 112 -14.43 1.09 9.32
N THR A 113 -14.43 1.02 10.65
CA THR A 113 -14.19 2.16 11.53
C THR A 113 -12.73 2.21 12.00
N TYR A 114 -12.38 3.31 12.67
CA TYR A 114 -11.10 3.43 13.37
C TYR A 114 -10.82 2.22 14.28
N LYS A 115 -11.82 1.78 15.06
CA LYS A 115 -11.64 0.70 16.05
C LYS A 115 -11.29 -0.65 15.40
N HIS A 116 -11.84 -0.93 14.23
CA HIS A 116 -11.47 -2.13 13.46
C HIS A 116 -9.99 -2.08 13.02
N CYS A 117 -9.55 -0.91 12.55
CA CYS A 117 -8.16 -0.71 12.12
C CYS A 117 -7.19 -0.75 13.31
N GLU A 118 -7.57 -0.15 14.45
CA GLU A 118 -6.79 -0.19 15.69
C GLU A 118 -6.61 -1.62 16.19
N ASN A 119 -7.69 -2.40 16.24
CA ASN A 119 -7.61 -3.81 16.64
C ASN A 119 -6.71 -4.63 15.70
N ALA A 120 -6.84 -4.44 14.38
CA ALA A 120 -5.98 -5.10 13.40
C ALA A 120 -4.50 -4.69 13.57
N ALA A 121 -4.23 -3.41 13.79
CA ALA A 121 -2.88 -2.90 13.98
C ALA A 121 -2.23 -3.41 15.27
N TYR A 122 -2.98 -3.64 16.34
CA TYR A 122 -2.47 -4.29 17.55
C TYR A 122 -2.12 -5.76 17.32
N ILE A 123 -2.94 -6.51 16.60
CA ILE A 123 -2.61 -7.90 16.20
C ILE A 123 -1.29 -7.93 15.42
N TRP A 124 -1.14 -7.05 14.43
CA TRP A 124 0.08 -6.96 13.64
C TRP A 124 1.27 -6.49 14.47
N TYR A 125 1.05 -5.54 15.39
CA TYR A 125 2.08 -5.07 16.31
C TYR A 125 2.60 -6.23 17.14
N ASP A 126 1.76 -7.08 17.73
CA ASP A 126 2.24 -8.18 18.58
C ASP A 126 2.97 -9.25 17.75
N GLN A 127 2.41 -9.63 16.59
CA GLN A 127 2.90 -10.76 15.81
C GLN A 127 4.10 -10.44 14.92
N LEU A 128 4.28 -9.18 14.48
CA LEU A 128 5.21 -8.85 13.41
C LEU A 128 6.30 -7.89 13.87
N LYS A 129 7.54 -8.13 13.41
CA LYS A 129 8.64 -7.15 13.54
C LYS A 129 8.40 -5.91 12.68
N LYS A 130 7.83 -6.09 11.49
CA LYS A 130 7.59 -5.04 10.49
C LYS A 130 6.10 -4.66 10.37
N HIS A 131 5.39 -4.56 11.50
CA HIS A 131 3.95 -4.26 11.52
C HIS A 131 3.58 -2.98 10.76
N LYS A 132 4.43 -1.94 10.82
CA LYS A 132 4.23 -0.68 10.07
C LYS A 132 4.13 -0.89 8.55
N THR A 133 4.84 -1.89 8.00
CA THR A 133 4.72 -2.23 6.57
C THR A 133 3.32 -2.77 6.26
N VAL A 134 2.75 -3.57 7.16
CA VAL A 134 1.38 -4.10 7.02
C VAL A 134 0.34 -2.99 7.11
N GLU A 135 0.47 -2.11 8.12
CA GLU A 135 -0.39 -0.92 8.27
C GLU A 135 -0.35 -0.04 7.01
N HIS A 136 0.84 0.18 6.46
CA HIS A 136 1.04 0.97 5.24
C HIS A 136 0.32 0.37 4.02
N TYR A 137 0.42 -0.95 3.81
CA TYR A 137 -0.26 -1.60 2.70
C TYR A 137 -1.77 -1.64 2.88
N ALA A 138 -2.27 -1.89 4.09
CA ALA A 138 -3.69 -1.79 4.38
C ALA A 138 -4.22 -0.38 4.10
N ALA A 139 -3.47 0.66 4.49
CA ALA A 139 -3.80 2.05 4.19
C ALA A 139 -3.86 2.34 2.68
N LYS A 140 -3.04 1.71 1.84
CA LYS A 140 -3.09 1.88 0.37
C LYS A 140 -4.41 1.42 -0.24
N VAL A 141 -5.02 0.36 0.27
CA VAL A 141 -6.34 -0.10 -0.20
C VAL A 141 -7.42 0.90 0.17
N PHE A 142 -7.38 1.45 1.39
CA PHE A 142 -8.28 2.55 1.78
C PHE A 142 -8.06 3.82 0.95
N ASP A 143 -6.81 4.19 0.65
CA ASP A 143 -6.51 5.33 -0.22
C ASP A 143 -7.04 5.10 -1.65
N TYR A 144 -6.98 3.87 -2.15
CA TYR A 144 -7.59 3.51 -3.42
C TYR A 144 -9.12 3.61 -3.37
N ALA A 145 -9.75 3.13 -2.30
CA ALA A 145 -11.18 3.29 -2.08
C ALA A 145 -11.63 4.75 -2.00
N MET A 146 -10.78 5.62 -1.41
CA MET A 146 -11.01 7.07 -1.39
C MET A 146 -10.96 7.67 -2.78
N LYS A 147 -9.98 7.27 -3.63
CA LYS A 147 -9.89 7.73 -5.03
C LYS A 147 -11.12 7.34 -5.86
N LEU A 148 -11.79 6.26 -5.49
CA LEU A 148 -13.04 5.81 -6.12
C LEU A 148 -14.31 6.42 -5.49
N ASP A 149 -14.16 7.37 -4.56
CA ASP A 149 -15.28 7.98 -3.81
C ASP A 149 -16.17 6.96 -3.08
N ILE A 150 -15.60 5.82 -2.69
CA ILE A 150 -16.30 4.75 -1.95
C ILE A 150 -16.34 5.07 -0.46
N ILE A 151 -15.23 5.61 0.06
CA ILE A 151 -15.09 6.10 1.43
C ILE A 151 -14.50 7.51 1.41
N GLU A 152 -14.72 8.27 2.47
CA GLU A 152 -14.28 9.68 2.53
C GLU A 152 -12.96 9.89 3.25
N ARG A 153 -12.62 8.96 4.14
CA ARG A 153 -11.41 9.03 4.95
C ARG A 153 -10.80 7.66 5.05
N ASN A 154 -9.48 7.63 5.17
CA ASN A 154 -8.74 6.42 5.43
C ASN A 154 -8.72 6.16 6.94
N PRO A 155 -9.44 5.15 7.46
CA PRO A 155 -9.49 4.88 8.89
C PRO A 155 -8.13 4.42 9.44
N MET A 156 -7.27 3.81 8.61
CA MET A 156 -5.96 3.31 9.01
C MET A 156 -4.96 4.46 9.27
N LYS A 157 -5.09 5.59 8.58
CA LYS A 157 -4.21 6.76 8.77
C LYS A 157 -4.34 7.43 10.14
N ALA A 158 -5.46 7.21 10.84
CA ALA A 158 -5.67 7.74 12.18
C ALA A 158 -5.09 6.82 13.26
N VAL A 159 -4.78 5.56 12.93
CA VAL A 159 -4.28 4.57 13.90
C VAL A 159 -2.85 4.90 14.28
N THR A 160 -2.59 4.93 15.57
CA THR A 160 -1.26 5.13 16.13
C THR A 160 -0.86 3.88 16.89
N THR A 161 0.10 3.12 16.37
CA THR A 161 0.75 2.02 17.08
C THR A 161 2.12 2.45 17.60
N PRO A 162 2.53 1.98 18.80
CA PRO A 162 3.85 2.26 19.34
C PRO A 162 4.96 1.86 18.36
N ILE A 163 6.09 2.56 18.43
CA ILE A 163 7.28 2.15 17.69
C ILE A 163 7.94 1.05 18.50
N LYS A 164 8.01 -0.18 17.97
CA LYS A 164 8.88 -1.20 18.55
C LYS A 164 10.30 -0.66 18.52
N LYS A 165 10.93 -0.48 19.69
CA LYS A 165 12.36 -0.22 19.77
C LYS A 165 13.05 -1.35 19.02
N GLN A 166 13.74 -1.01 17.93
CA GLN A 166 14.70 -1.96 17.39
C GLN A 166 15.70 -2.20 18.53
N LYS A 167 15.93 -3.47 18.88
CA LYS A 167 17.12 -3.79 19.67
C LYS A 167 18.29 -3.19 18.88
N GLU A 168 19.11 -2.37 19.53
CA GLU A 168 20.39 -1.96 18.96
C GLU A 168 21.07 -3.23 18.48
N SER A 169 21.39 -3.29 17.19
CA SER A 169 22.08 -4.45 16.65
C SER A 169 23.41 -4.56 17.39
N THR A 170 23.60 -5.67 18.09
CA THR A 170 24.92 -6.12 18.52
C THR A 170 25.80 -6.16 17.26
N LYS A 171 26.87 -5.35 17.19
CA LYS A 171 27.85 -5.26 16.08
C LYS A 171 27.50 -6.13 14.84
N ASP A 172 26.65 -5.60 13.96
CA ASP A 172 26.25 -6.28 12.71
C ASP A 172 27.27 -6.04 11.57
N TYR A 173 28.55 -5.87 11.89
CA TYR A 173 29.59 -5.56 10.92
C TYR A 173 30.95 -6.11 11.35
N TYR A 174 31.76 -6.48 10.36
CA TYR A 174 33.13 -6.93 10.56
C TYR A 174 34.06 -5.75 10.85
N SER A 175 34.99 -5.92 11.79
CA SER A 175 36.20 -5.09 11.88
C SER A 175 37.09 -5.32 10.66
N ARG A 176 38.11 -4.48 10.49
CA ARG A 176 39.09 -4.66 9.41
C ARG A 176 39.78 -6.02 9.52
N GLU A 177 40.17 -6.40 10.73
CA GLU A 177 40.87 -7.64 11.04
C GLU A 177 39.97 -8.85 10.77
N GLU A 178 38.72 -8.81 11.25
CA GLU A 178 37.73 -9.87 11.02
C GLU A 178 37.40 -10.03 9.52
N LEU A 179 37.33 -8.92 8.77
CA LEU A 179 37.10 -8.97 7.33
C LEU A 179 38.27 -9.58 6.57
N ILE A 180 39.51 -9.26 6.95
CA ILE A 180 40.72 -9.85 6.35
C ILE A 180 40.75 -11.36 6.63
N GLU A 181 40.49 -11.76 7.87
CA GLU A 181 40.41 -13.17 8.26
C GLU A 181 39.34 -13.92 7.47
N PHE A 182 38.14 -13.33 7.34
CA PHE A 182 37.05 -13.87 6.52
C PHE A 182 37.47 -14.05 5.05
N LEU A 183 38.09 -13.04 4.44
CA LEU A 183 38.52 -13.12 3.04
C LEU A 183 39.60 -14.20 2.85
N GLU A 184 40.60 -14.30 3.72
CA GLU A 184 41.63 -15.34 3.61
C GLU A 184 41.06 -16.75 3.81
N ALA A 185 40.06 -16.93 4.69
CA ALA A 185 39.37 -18.22 4.83
C ALA A 185 38.68 -18.64 3.52
N THR A 186 38.03 -17.71 2.81
CA THR A 186 37.33 -18.01 1.55
C THR A 186 38.27 -18.30 0.38
N LYS A 187 39.51 -17.77 0.43
CA LYS A 187 40.53 -17.98 -0.60
C LYS A 187 40.94 -19.44 -0.73
N ASN A 188 40.96 -20.16 0.39
CA ASN A 188 41.36 -21.57 0.45
C ASN A 188 40.23 -22.53 0.03
N GLU A 189 38.97 -22.06 -0.01
CA GLU A 189 37.83 -22.87 -0.43
C GLU A 189 37.53 -22.74 -1.92
N ASP A 190 37.40 -21.51 -2.43
CA ASP A 190 36.95 -21.27 -3.81
C ASP A 190 37.42 -19.90 -4.31
N ILE A 191 38.32 -19.92 -5.30
CA ILE A 191 38.88 -18.72 -5.90
C ILE A 191 37.82 -17.79 -6.51
N LYS A 192 36.70 -18.33 -7.02
CA LYS A 192 35.61 -17.54 -7.60
C LYS A 192 34.84 -16.80 -6.52
N LYS A 193 34.54 -17.47 -5.40
CA LYS A 193 33.90 -16.83 -4.23
C LYS A 193 34.81 -15.77 -3.63
N TYR A 194 36.10 -16.05 -3.49
CA TYR A 194 37.08 -15.08 -3.02
C TYR A 194 37.12 -13.82 -3.89
N ALA A 195 37.25 -13.99 -5.21
CA ALA A 195 37.27 -12.86 -6.14
C ALA A 195 35.99 -12.00 -6.05
N TYR A 196 34.82 -12.64 -5.98
CA TYR A 196 33.54 -11.96 -5.86
C TYR A 196 33.39 -11.23 -4.51
N LEU A 197 33.68 -11.88 -3.38
CA LEU A 197 33.59 -11.27 -2.06
C LEU A 197 34.58 -10.12 -1.92
N ARG A 198 35.82 -10.30 -2.39
CA ARG A 198 36.83 -9.23 -2.42
C ARG A 198 36.34 -8.05 -3.25
N LEU A 199 35.70 -8.28 -4.40
CA LEU A 199 35.11 -7.22 -5.19
C LEU A 199 34.04 -6.46 -4.40
N LEU A 200 33.10 -7.16 -3.76
CA LEU A 200 32.05 -6.53 -2.94
C LEU A 200 32.63 -5.68 -1.81
N CYS A 201 33.61 -6.22 -1.08
CA CYS A 201 34.20 -5.57 0.08
C CYS A 201 34.98 -4.29 -0.27
N TYR A 202 35.68 -4.29 -1.41
CA TYR A 202 36.52 -3.15 -1.81
C TYR A 202 35.76 -2.07 -2.58
N THR A 203 34.70 -2.44 -3.32
CA THR A 203 33.92 -1.49 -4.12
C THR A 203 32.63 -1.03 -3.44
N GLY A 204 32.16 -1.78 -2.44
CA GLY A 204 30.90 -1.50 -1.74
C GLY A 204 29.65 -1.73 -2.60
N ILE A 205 29.76 -2.38 -3.76
CA ILE A 205 28.62 -2.66 -4.63
C ILE A 205 27.64 -3.61 -3.93
N ARG A 206 26.35 -3.46 -4.21
CA ARG A 206 25.35 -4.36 -3.62
C ARG A 206 25.49 -5.75 -4.23
N ARG A 207 25.20 -6.79 -3.46
CA ARG A 207 25.26 -8.20 -3.91
C ARG A 207 24.57 -8.42 -5.27
N GLY A 208 23.36 -7.89 -5.46
CA GLY A 208 22.61 -8.04 -6.72
C GLY A 208 23.26 -7.30 -7.90
N GLU A 209 23.91 -6.15 -7.66
CA GLU A 209 24.67 -5.42 -8.68
C GLU A 209 25.92 -6.22 -9.07
N GLY A 210 26.65 -6.76 -8.08
CA GLY A 210 27.80 -7.61 -8.33
C GLY A 210 27.48 -8.87 -9.13
N PHE A 211 26.32 -9.49 -8.90
CA PHE A 211 25.88 -10.66 -9.69
C PHE A 211 25.45 -10.31 -11.12
N ALA A 212 25.09 -9.06 -11.40
CA ALA A 212 24.68 -8.62 -12.73
C ALA A 212 25.86 -8.16 -13.61
N LEU A 213 27.07 -8.07 -13.04
CA LEU A 213 28.25 -7.61 -13.76
C LEU A 213 28.58 -8.50 -14.96
N GLN A 214 28.85 -7.85 -16.09
CA GLN A 214 29.35 -8.48 -17.30
C GLN A 214 30.78 -8.03 -17.59
N TRP A 215 31.51 -8.78 -18.42
CA TRP A 215 32.87 -8.40 -18.81
C TRP A 215 32.93 -7.04 -19.51
N SER A 216 31.86 -6.64 -20.20
CA SER A 216 31.71 -5.31 -20.83
C SER A 216 31.64 -4.16 -19.83
N ASP A 217 31.30 -4.43 -18.57
CA ASP A 217 31.18 -3.42 -17.52
C ASP A 217 32.55 -3.07 -16.89
N ILE A 218 33.59 -3.87 -17.16
CA ILE A 218 34.91 -3.76 -16.55
C ILE A 218 35.89 -3.17 -17.56
N ASN A 219 36.40 -1.98 -17.26
CA ASN A 219 37.46 -1.36 -18.03
C ASN A 219 38.80 -1.53 -17.28
N PHE A 220 39.61 -2.49 -17.72
CA PHE A 220 40.91 -2.77 -17.10
C PHE A 220 41.95 -1.67 -17.33
N ASP A 221 41.89 -0.96 -18.45
CA ASP A 221 42.82 0.13 -18.78
C ASP A 221 42.59 1.33 -17.86
N LYS A 222 41.32 1.69 -17.66
CA LYS A 222 40.90 2.79 -16.78
C LYS A 222 40.77 2.38 -15.31
N LYS A 223 40.81 1.07 -15.02
CA LYS A 223 40.57 0.48 -13.69
C LYS A 223 39.20 0.88 -13.12
N GLU A 224 38.19 0.85 -13.98
CA GLU A 224 36.82 1.26 -13.66
C GLU A 224 35.85 0.09 -13.82
N ILE A 225 34.80 0.09 -12.99
CA ILE A 225 33.68 -0.85 -13.09
C ILE A 225 32.40 -0.03 -13.18
N THR A 226 31.63 -0.24 -14.25
CA THR A 226 30.38 0.47 -14.51
C THR A 226 29.19 -0.37 -14.04
N ILE A 227 28.43 0.13 -13.06
CA ILE A 227 27.25 -0.59 -12.56
C ILE A 227 26.01 -0.16 -13.34
N GLN A 228 25.58 -0.99 -14.30
CA GLN A 228 24.43 -0.69 -15.16
C GLN A 228 23.15 -1.42 -14.77
N SER A 229 23.25 -2.56 -14.08
CA SER A 229 22.14 -3.46 -13.81
C SER A 229 22.21 -4.10 -12.43
N CYS A 230 21.11 -4.68 -11.98
CA CYS A 230 20.99 -5.38 -10.71
C CYS A 230 20.18 -6.67 -10.92
N TYR A 231 20.75 -7.80 -10.52
CA TYR A 231 20.13 -9.12 -10.59
C TYR A 231 19.04 -9.22 -9.52
N LEU A 232 17.81 -9.58 -9.94
CA LEU A 232 16.60 -9.59 -9.10
C LEU A 232 16.31 -10.93 -8.45
#